data_AF-A0A969FZU1-F1
#
_entry.id   AF-A0A969FZU1-F1
#
_cell.length_a   1.000
_cell.length_b   1.000
_cell.length_c   1.000
_cell.angle_alpha   90.00
_cell.angle_beta   90.00
_cell.angle_gamma   90.00
#
_symmetry.space_group_name_H-M   'P 1'
#
loop_
_entity.id
_entity.type
_entity.pdbx_description
1 polymer ?
#
loop_
_entity_poly.entity_id
_entity_poly.type
_entity_poly.pdbx_seq_one_letter_code
_entity_poly.pdbx_strand_id
1 'polypeptide(L)' 'MTKARVILDTNTLVSRDPKDNKFLELAVDGNADYLITGDQDLLILHPFQKTQIITPAQFLKL' A
#
# COMPACT_ATOMS: atom_id res chain seq x y z
N MET A 1 -21.98 -6.25 3.98
CA MET A 1 -21.42 -6.98 2.83
C MET A 1 -20.24 -6.17 2.32
N THR A 2 -19.01 -6.54 2.66
CA THR A 2 -17.80 -5.85 2.20
C THR A 2 -17.67 -6.07 0.69
N LYS A 3 -17.88 -5.01 -0.11
CA LYS A 3 -17.66 -5.05 -1.56
C LYS A 3 -16.15 -4.97 -1.78
N ALA A 4 -15.52 -6.10 -2.13
CA ALA A 4 -14.22 -6.05 -2.79
C ALA A 4 -14.45 -5.54 -4.22
N ARG A 5 -13.81 -4.43 -4.58
CA ARG A 5 -13.92 -3.83 -5.92
C ARG A 5 -12.53 -3.87 -6.53
N VAL A 6 -12.29 -4.83 -7.41
CA VAL A 6 -11.04 -4.88 -8.19
C VAL A 6 -11.03 -3.68 -9.13
N ILE A 7 -10.23 -2.66 -8.82
CA ILE A 7 -9.97 -1.53 -9.71
C ILE A 7 -8.76 -1.89 -10.57
N LEU A 8 -8.98 -2.47 -11.75
CA LEU A 8 -7.96 -2.59 -12.79
C LEU A 8 -7.93 -1.27 -13.58
N ASP A 9 -7.42 -0.19 -12.98
CA ASP A 9 -7.12 1.01 -13.76
C ASP A 9 -5.72 0.83 -14.38
N THR A 10 -5.73 0.34 -15.61
CA THR A 10 -4.55 -0.01 -16.39
C THR A 10 -3.85 1.24 -16.88
N ASN A 11 -3.17 2.01 -16.01
CA ASN A 11 -2.04 2.84 -16.48
C ASN A 11 -1.08 3.42 -15.42
N THR A 12 -1.05 2.91 -14.19
CA THR A 12 -0.08 3.43 -13.21
C THR A 12 0.80 2.32 -12.69
N LEU A 13 1.98 2.19 -13.29
CA LEU A 13 3.18 1.60 -12.67
C LEU A 13 3.55 2.44 -11.44
N VAL A 14 2.76 2.36 -10.37
CA VAL A 14 3.03 3.11 -9.13
C VAL A 14 4.27 2.53 -8.46
N SER A 15 4.33 1.21 -8.29
CA SER A 15 5.56 0.52 -7.92
C SER A 15 6.39 0.18 -9.16
N ARG A 16 7.72 0.19 -8.98
CA ARG A 16 8.69 -0.27 -10.00
C ARG A 16 8.57 -1.76 -10.28
N ASP A 17 8.13 -2.55 -9.28
CA ASP A 17 7.76 -3.95 -9.47
C ASP A 17 6.22 -4.09 -9.51
N PRO A 18 5.64 -4.49 -10.66
CA PRO A 18 4.21 -4.75 -10.79
C PRO A 18 3.65 -5.74 -9.76
N LYS A 19 4.48 -6.59 -9.15
CA LYS A 19 4.05 -7.55 -8.12
C LYS A 19 3.66 -6.88 -6.80
N ASP A 20 4.17 -5.69 -6.53
CA ASP A 20 3.92 -4.97 -5.28
C ASP A 20 2.59 -4.23 -5.28
N ASN A 21 2.04 -3.96 -6.46
CA ASN A 21 0.75 -3.28 -6.61
C ASN A 21 -0.37 -3.97 -5.83
N LYS A 22 -0.33 -5.31 -5.70
CA LYS A 22 -1.32 -6.06 -4.91
C LYS A 22 -1.38 -5.63 -3.44
N PHE A 23 -0.26 -5.19 -2.86
CA PHE A 23 -0.23 -4.74 -1.46
C PHE A 23 -0.82 -3.34 -1.32
N LEU A 24 -0.54 -2.47 -2.29
CA LEU A 24 -1.11 -1.12 -2.37
C LEU A 24 -2.62 -1.17 -2.63
N GLU A 25 -3.05 -2.02 -3.58
CA GLU A 25 -4.45 -2.29 -3.88
C GLU A 25 -5.17 -2.82 -2.64
N LEU A 26 -4.59 -3.82 -1.96
CA LEU A 26 -5.17 -4.37 -0.74
C LEU A 26 -5.30 -3.32 0.37
N ALA A 27 -4.31 -2.45 0.54
CA ALA A 27 -4.37 -1.38 1.53
C ALA A 27 -5.48 -0.37 1.22
N VAL A 28 -5.66 0.00 -0.05
CA VAL A 28 -6.74 0.89 -0.49
C VAL A 28 -8.11 0.22 -0.34
N ASP A 29 -8.26 -1.01 -0.83
CA ASP A 29 -9.51 -1.77 -0.77
C ASP A 29 -9.94 -2.06 0.68
N GLY A 30 -8.96 -2.34 1.54
CA GLY A 30 -9.15 -2.56 2.96
C GLY A 30 -9.37 -1.28 3.77
N ASN A 31 -9.21 -0.09 3.16
CA ASN A 31 -9.13 1.19 3.87
C ASN A 31 -8.13 1.15 5.04
N ALA A 32 -6.97 0.54 4.81
CA ALA A 32 -5.95 0.38 5.83
C ALA A 32 -5.32 1.73 6.20
N ASP A 33 -5.23 2.01 7.50
CA ASP A 33 -4.50 3.18 8.01
C ASP A 33 -2.98 3.02 7.80
N TYR A 34 -2.47 1.77 7.84
CA TYR A 34 -1.05 1.46 7.75
C TYR A 34 -0.76 0.29 6.81
N LEU A 35 0.28 0.44 5.98
CA LEU A 35 0.99 -0.64 5.30
C LEU A 35 2.37 -0.76 5.95
N ILE A 36 2.60 -1.83 6.72
CA ILE A 36 3.86 -2.04 7.43
C ILE A 36 4.78 -2.90 6.57
N THR A 37 5.92 -2.37 6.16
CA THR A 37 6.87 -3.09 5.29
C THR A 37 8.31 -2.66 5.53
N GLY A 38 9.26 -3.56 5.24
CA GLY A 38 10.69 -3.25 5.18
C GLY A 38 11.19 -2.97 3.75
N ASP A 39 10.31 -3.09 2.76
CA ASP A 39 10.65 -2.94 1.35
C ASP A 39 10.82 -1.46 0.97
N GLN A 40 12.00 -1.11 0.46
CA GLN A 40 12.32 0.26 0.06
C GLN A 40 11.47 0.73 -1.12
N ASP A 41 11.12 -0.15 -2.06
CA ASP A 41 10.30 0.20 -3.23
C ASP A 41 8.87 0.58 -2.83
N LEU A 42 8.35 -0.02 -1.76
CA LEU A 42 7.06 0.37 -1.18
C LEU A 42 7.19 1.58 -0.26
N LEU A 43 8.25 1.67 0.53
CA LEU A 43 8.46 2.79 1.47
C LEU A 43 8.58 4.14 0.77
N ILE A 44 9.17 4.21 -0.43
CA ILE A 44 9.25 5.46 -1.20
C ILE A 44 7.88 5.98 -1.66
N LEU A 45 6.85 5.13 -1.64
CA LEU A 45 5.48 5.51 -2.01
C LEU A 45 4.71 6.13 -0.85
N HIS A 46 5.37 6.34 0.30
CA HIS A 46 4.77 6.97 1.46
C HIS A 46 4.52 8.49 1.27
N PRO A 47 3.33 9.00 1.62
CA PRO A 47 2.09 8.27 1.89
C PRO A 47 1.42 7.82 0.60
N PHE A 48 0.77 6.66 0.64
CA PHE A 48 -0.01 6.17 -0.50
C PHE A 48 -1.50 6.41 -0.24
N GLN A 49 -2.05 7.44 -0.89
CA GLN A 49 -3.40 7.93 -0.63
C GLN A 49 -3.62 8.28 0.85
N LYS A 50 -4.45 7.52 1.56
CA LYS A 50 -4.73 7.68 3.00
C LYS A 50 -3.90 6.74 3.87
N THR A 51 -3.24 5.75 3.27
CA THR A 51 -2.46 4.74 3.98
C THR A 51 -1.04 5.24 4.25
N GLN A 52 -0.63 5.19 5.52
CA GLN A 52 0.76 5.43 5.91
C GLN A 52 1.59 4.17 5.61
N ILE A 53 2.70 4.31 4.89
CA ILE A 53 3.63 3.21 4.62
C ILE A 53 4.84 3.41 5.51
N ILE A 54 5.03 2.51 6.47
CA ILE A 54 6.04 2.66 7.51
C ILE A 54 6.75 1.33 7.78
N THR A 55 7.91 1.42 8.40
CA THR A 55 8.66 0.24 8.86
C THR A 55 8.05 -0.36 10.13
N PRO A 56 8.26 -1.67 10.40
CA PRO A 56 7.86 -2.27 11.67
C PRO A 56 8.41 -1.51 12.90
N ALA A 57 9.64 -1.02 12.81
CA ALA A 57 10.29 -0.27 13.89
C ALA A 57 9.64 1.11 14.14
N GLN A 58 9.08 1.74 13.10
CA GLN A 58 8.29 2.97 13.25
C GLN A 58 6.93 2.67 13.86
N PHE A 59 6.25 1.60 13.41
CA PHE A 59 4.95 1.21 13.94
C PHE A 59 4.99 0.90 15.44
N LEU A 60 6.06 0.22 15.90
CA LEU A 60 6.26 -0.06 17.34
C LEU A 60 6.49 1.20 18.21
N LYS A 61 6.69 2.36 17.61
CA LYS A 61 6.94 3.64 18.30
C LYS A 61 5.78 4.65 18.19
N LEU A 62 4.70 4.28 17.51
CA LEU A 62 3.46 5.07 17.46
C LEU A 62 2.74 5.02 18.80
#